data_AF-A0AAD7KFD9-F1
#
_entry.id   AF-A0AAD7KFD9-F1
#
_cell.length_a   1.000
_cell.length_b   1.000
_cell.length_c   1.000
_cell.angle_alpha   90.00
_cell.angle_beta   90.00
_cell.angle_gamma   90.00
#
_symmetry.space_group_name_H-M   'P 1'
#
loop_
_entity.id
_entity.type
_entity.pdbx_description
1 polymer ?
#
loop_
_entity_poly.entity_id
_entity_poly.type
_entity_poly.pdbx_seq_one_letter_code
_entity_poly.pdbx_strand_id
1 'polypeptide(L)'
;MHTRVSAFLLFAFQLAAAAQQQYLAQSDDAPAHLVPDDPIAQAVLSRALADGIDLPAYAFSGPALEEIVYWSHFNSSELPGSLVHSAEGVEAIDVHAHYAPKWYSNARQDSTEWHLQEHLELMANHSIAKSIFSVPNPNIFPGDKGATLAVARLLNENMAALSKALPDRFGFFATNPLPHVNASITEAQYALGSLGALGVALSSNHDGHYLGDRLFAPFFAAMDDHQSIIFLHPTEPLLEVNNTLIKANPTTHSPVLAEFYFETGDLSAASDDCSSDVGQPGQC
;
A
#
# COMPACT_ATOMS: atom_id res chain seq x y z
N MET A 1 -19.50 19.75 -34.46
CA MET A 1 -18.07 19.88 -34.06
C MET A 1 -17.72 19.03 -32.82
N HIS A 2 -18.52 18.04 -32.42
CA HIS A 2 -18.29 17.22 -31.21
C HIS A 2 -17.69 15.83 -31.45
N THR A 3 -17.46 15.41 -32.69
CA THR A 3 -17.02 14.02 -32.98
C THR A 3 -15.51 13.87 -33.23
N ARG A 4 -14.72 14.96 -33.18
CA ARG A 4 -13.27 14.93 -33.43
C ARG A 4 -12.38 15.13 -32.20
N VAL A 5 -12.96 15.55 -31.06
CA VAL A 5 -12.21 15.74 -29.80
C VAL A 5 -12.02 14.40 -29.05
N SER A 6 -12.92 13.44 -29.25
CA SER A 6 -12.87 12.12 -28.58
C SER A 6 -11.73 11.21 -29.07
N ALA A 7 -11.30 11.33 -30.33
CA ALA A 7 -10.29 10.44 -30.91
C ALA A 7 -8.85 10.81 -30.51
N PHE A 8 -8.58 12.09 -30.26
CA PHE A 8 -7.27 12.56 -29.80
C PHE A 8 -7.04 12.28 -28.32
N LEU A 9 -8.10 12.36 -27.50
CA LEU A 9 -8.07 11.99 -26.08
C LEU A 9 -7.74 10.51 -25.90
N LEU A 10 -8.36 9.61 -26.69
CA LEU A 10 -8.04 8.18 -26.65
C LEU A 10 -6.56 7.88 -26.97
N PHE A 11 -5.96 8.64 -27.89
CA PHE A 11 -4.64 8.31 -28.41
C PHE A 11 -3.50 8.56 -27.41
N ALA A 12 -3.54 9.67 -26.67
CA ALA A 12 -2.51 9.97 -25.67
C ALA A 12 -2.67 9.10 -24.39
N PHE A 13 -3.91 8.71 -24.02
CA PHE A 13 -4.11 7.69 -22.99
C PHE A 13 -3.53 6.33 -23.37
N GLN A 14 -3.80 5.89 -24.60
CA GLN A 14 -3.21 4.67 -25.12
C GLN A 14 -1.68 4.72 -25.12
N LEU A 15 -1.05 5.89 -25.31
CA LEU A 15 0.40 6.01 -25.27
C LEU A 15 0.99 5.90 -23.86
N ALA A 16 0.44 6.60 -22.86
CA ALA A 16 0.94 6.49 -21.48
C ALA A 16 0.66 5.09 -20.89
N ALA A 17 -0.50 4.52 -21.20
CA ALA A 17 -0.85 3.16 -20.81
C ALA A 17 0.01 2.12 -21.53
N ALA A 18 0.22 2.29 -22.83
CA ALA A 18 1.16 1.44 -23.57
C ALA A 18 2.58 1.61 -23.07
N ALA A 19 2.99 2.80 -22.63
CA ALA A 19 4.30 3.01 -22.02
C ALA A 19 4.41 2.29 -20.68
N GLN A 20 3.39 2.38 -19.81
CA GLN A 20 3.36 1.61 -18.55
C GLN A 20 3.34 0.10 -18.84
N GLN A 21 2.47 -0.38 -19.73
CA GLN A 21 2.39 -1.81 -20.09
C GLN A 21 3.66 -2.32 -20.75
N GLN A 22 4.28 -1.53 -21.64
CA GLN A 22 5.54 -1.88 -22.28
C GLN A 22 6.69 -1.86 -21.28
N TYR A 23 6.67 -0.94 -20.31
CA TYR A 23 7.61 -0.93 -19.20
C TYR A 23 7.46 -2.18 -18.32
N LEU A 24 6.23 -2.50 -17.91
CA LEU A 24 5.92 -3.71 -17.14
C LEU A 24 6.28 -4.99 -17.90
N ALA A 25 6.08 -5.02 -19.21
CA ALA A 25 6.50 -6.14 -20.05
C ALA A 25 8.03 -6.25 -20.17
N GLN A 26 8.76 -5.14 -20.17
CA GLN A 26 10.22 -5.15 -20.13
C GLN A 26 10.76 -5.63 -18.77
N SER A 27 10.08 -5.29 -17.68
CA SER A 27 10.43 -5.77 -16.34
C SER A 27 10.23 -7.29 -16.15
N ASP A 28 9.39 -7.94 -16.98
CA ASP A 28 9.21 -9.40 -16.94
C ASP A 28 10.45 -10.16 -17.42
N ASP A 29 11.24 -9.56 -18.31
CA ASP A 29 12.47 -10.15 -18.85
C ASP A 29 13.70 -9.80 -18.00
N ALA A 30 13.56 -8.86 -17.04
CA ALA A 30 14.62 -8.48 -16.13
C ALA A 30 14.89 -9.62 -15.12
N PRO A 31 16.13 -10.06 -14.93
CA PRO A 31 16.45 -11.00 -13.87
C PRO A 31 16.04 -10.39 -12.53
N ALA A 32 15.31 -11.17 -11.72
CA ALA A 32 14.77 -10.83 -10.40
C ALA A 32 15.77 -10.23 -9.38
N HIS A 33 17.06 -10.16 -9.72
CA HIS A 33 18.14 -9.68 -8.86
C HIS A 33 18.94 -8.51 -9.45
N LEU A 34 18.64 -8.05 -10.68
CA LEU A 34 19.33 -6.89 -11.21
C LEU A 34 18.73 -5.62 -10.62
N VAL A 35 19.53 -4.96 -9.77
CA VAL A 35 19.26 -3.60 -9.31
C VAL A 35 19.49 -2.64 -10.48
N PRO A 36 18.57 -1.71 -10.78
CA PRO A 36 18.78 -0.68 -11.77
C PRO A 36 20.02 0.17 -11.47
N ASP A 37 20.85 0.42 -12.49
CA ASP A 37 21.92 1.42 -12.41
C ASP A 37 21.34 2.84 -12.56
N ASP A 38 20.53 3.24 -11.58
CA ASP A 38 19.87 4.55 -11.51
C ASP A 38 20.08 5.18 -10.11
N PRO A 39 20.42 6.47 -10.01
CA PRO A 39 20.65 7.15 -8.73
C PRO A 39 19.47 7.04 -7.74
N ILE A 40 18.24 6.97 -8.23
CA ILE A 40 17.02 6.84 -7.43
C ILE A 40 16.96 5.46 -6.79
N ALA A 41 17.20 4.41 -7.57
CA ALA A 41 17.28 3.04 -7.05
C ALA A 41 18.39 2.91 -5.99
N GLN A 42 19.57 3.49 -6.24
CA GLN A 42 20.67 3.50 -5.27
C GLN A 42 20.31 4.25 -3.98
N ALA A 43 19.55 5.35 -4.09
CA ALA A 43 19.10 6.10 -2.92
C ALA A 43 18.08 5.32 -2.09
N VAL A 44 17.14 4.61 -2.73
CA VAL A 44 16.18 3.71 -2.06
C VAL A 44 16.94 2.61 -1.30
N LEU A 45 17.89 1.94 -1.98
CA LEU A 45 18.74 0.92 -1.38
C LEU A 45 19.52 1.44 -0.17
N SER A 46 20.14 2.62 -0.30
CA SER A 46 20.91 3.21 0.79
C SER A 46 20.06 3.54 2.02
N ARG A 47 18.83 4.06 1.82
CA ARG A 47 17.91 4.36 2.93
C ARG A 47 17.37 3.09 3.56
N ALA A 48 17.00 2.10 2.76
CA ALA A 48 16.56 0.80 3.26
C ALA A 48 17.66 0.11 4.10
N LEU A 49 18.90 0.13 3.62
CA LEU A 49 20.05 -0.44 4.33
C LEU A 49 20.32 0.29 5.67
N ALA A 50 20.14 1.61 5.72
CA ALA A 50 20.27 2.38 6.95
C ALA A 50 19.28 1.93 8.04
N ASP A 51 18.11 1.43 7.63
CA ASP A 51 17.08 0.87 8.51
C ASP A 51 17.21 -0.66 8.68
N GLY A 52 18.29 -1.26 8.18
CA GLY A 52 18.58 -2.69 8.31
C GLY A 52 17.80 -3.60 7.35
N ILE A 53 17.30 -3.05 6.23
CA ILE A 53 16.53 -3.78 5.22
C ILE A 53 17.43 -4.10 4.02
N ASP A 54 17.78 -5.37 3.84
CA ASP A 54 18.61 -5.87 2.73
C ASP A 54 17.75 -6.17 1.50
N LEU A 55 17.31 -5.13 0.78
CA LEU A 55 16.46 -5.28 -0.40
C LEU A 55 17.05 -6.24 -1.46
N PRO A 56 18.34 -6.20 -1.82
CA PRO A 56 18.91 -7.10 -2.84
C PRO A 56 18.80 -8.60 -2.51
N ALA A 57 18.55 -8.98 -1.26
CA ALA A 57 18.35 -10.37 -0.87
C ALA A 57 17.06 -10.99 -1.45
N TYR A 58 16.13 -10.18 -1.96
CA TYR A 58 14.80 -10.61 -2.39
C TYR A 58 14.57 -10.46 -3.89
N ALA A 59 14.00 -11.49 -4.51
CA ALA A 59 13.73 -11.56 -5.95
C ALA A 59 12.71 -10.51 -6.46
N PHE A 60 11.85 -9.99 -5.59
CA PHE A 60 10.89 -8.94 -5.98
C PHE A 60 11.53 -7.54 -6.02
N SER A 61 12.74 -7.36 -5.49
CA SER A 61 13.34 -6.03 -5.33
C SER A 61 13.78 -5.39 -6.65
N GLY A 62 14.29 -6.17 -7.61
CA GLY A 62 14.67 -5.64 -8.93
C GLY A 62 13.48 -4.99 -9.64
N PRO A 63 12.40 -5.75 -9.92
CA PRO A 63 11.19 -5.23 -10.54
C PRO A 63 10.54 -4.07 -9.76
N ALA A 64 10.59 -4.10 -8.42
CA ALA A 64 10.05 -3.02 -7.61
C ALA A 64 10.87 -1.72 -7.72
N LEU A 65 12.20 -1.81 -7.75
CA LEU A 65 13.10 -0.66 -7.94
C LEU A 65 12.99 -0.09 -9.34
N GLU A 66 12.82 -0.94 -10.34
CA GLU A 66 12.49 -0.56 -11.71
C GLU A 66 11.23 0.33 -11.70
N GLU A 67 10.11 -0.16 -11.18
CA GLU A 67 8.87 0.62 -11.15
C GLU A 67 8.99 1.95 -10.38
N ILE A 68 9.75 2.00 -9.27
CA ILE A 68 10.06 3.24 -8.55
C ILE A 68 10.80 4.24 -9.45
N VAL A 69 11.82 3.78 -10.19
CA VAL A 69 12.59 4.60 -11.13
C VAL A 69 11.69 5.11 -12.25
N TYR A 70 10.82 4.26 -12.81
CA TYR A 70 9.85 4.64 -13.83
C TYR A 70 8.95 5.78 -13.35
N TRP A 71 8.31 5.63 -12.18
CA TRP A 71 7.44 6.68 -11.63
C TRP A 71 8.19 7.96 -11.32
N SER A 72 9.43 7.86 -10.86
CA SER A 72 10.23 9.03 -10.52
C SER A 72 10.66 9.86 -11.73
N HIS A 73 10.72 9.24 -12.92
CA HIS A 73 10.99 9.91 -14.20
C HIS A 73 9.70 10.15 -15.01
N PHE A 74 8.53 9.76 -14.50
CA PHE A 74 7.27 9.85 -15.22
C PHE A 74 6.88 11.30 -15.49
N ASN A 75 6.58 11.61 -16.76
CA ASN A 75 6.18 12.95 -17.18
C ASN A 75 4.66 13.02 -17.38
N SER A 76 3.96 13.57 -16.39
CA SER A 76 2.50 13.70 -16.40
C SER A 76 1.95 14.61 -17.50
N SER A 77 2.78 15.44 -18.14
CA SER A 77 2.35 16.28 -19.28
C SER A 77 1.96 15.48 -20.53
N GLU A 78 2.31 14.18 -20.58
CA GLU A 78 1.90 13.26 -21.65
C GLU A 78 0.46 12.73 -21.44
N LEU A 79 -0.10 12.90 -20.24
CA LEU A 79 -1.48 12.56 -19.96
C LEU A 79 -2.43 13.66 -20.45
N PRO A 80 -3.54 13.30 -21.12
CA PRO A 80 -4.55 14.27 -21.49
C PRO A 80 -5.11 15.02 -20.28
N GLY A 81 -5.24 16.34 -20.41
CA GLY A 81 -5.69 17.23 -19.34
C GLY A 81 -7.08 16.88 -18.76
N SER A 82 -7.92 16.13 -19.48
CA SER A 82 -9.20 15.64 -18.96
C SER A 82 -9.08 14.54 -17.89
N LEU A 83 -7.92 13.88 -17.76
CA LEU A 83 -7.59 13.01 -16.62
C LEU A 83 -6.51 13.61 -15.72
N VAL A 84 -6.29 14.93 -15.79
CA VAL A 84 -5.45 15.65 -14.83
C VAL A 84 -6.29 16.69 -14.09
N HIS A 85 -7.27 17.26 -14.80
CA HIS A 85 -8.25 18.17 -14.25
C HIS A 85 -9.57 17.47 -13.98
N SER A 86 -10.19 18.00 -12.96
CA SER A 86 -11.34 17.48 -12.30
C SER A 86 -12.57 18.20 -12.89
N ALA A 87 -13.72 17.52 -12.99
CA ALA A 87 -14.90 18.08 -13.65
C ALA A 87 -15.51 19.19 -12.78
N GLU A 88 -16.09 20.24 -13.39
CA GLU A 88 -16.77 21.29 -12.62
C GLU A 88 -17.90 20.69 -11.74
N GLY A 89 -17.70 20.63 -10.42
CA GLY A 89 -18.64 20.02 -9.46
C GLY A 89 -18.03 19.74 -8.08
N VAL A 90 -18.82 19.14 -7.17
CA VAL A 90 -18.30 18.56 -5.92
C VAL A 90 -17.67 17.22 -6.24
N GLU A 91 -16.40 17.04 -5.89
CA GLU A 91 -15.64 15.84 -6.24
C GLU A 91 -15.25 15.05 -5.00
N ALA A 92 -15.31 13.72 -5.12
CA ALA A 92 -14.98 12.82 -4.05
C ALA A 92 -13.46 12.67 -3.88
N ILE A 93 -13.04 12.48 -2.63
CA ILE A 93 -11.73 11.90 -2.30
C ILE A 93 -11.99 10.46 -1.90
N ASP A 94 -11.46 9.52 -2.68
CA ASP A 94 -11.55 8.10 -2.39
C ASP A 94 -10.43 7.71 -1.44
N VAL A 95 -10.78 7.37 -0.20
CA VAL A 95 -9.84 6.97 0.85
C VAL A 95 -9.64 5.45 0.93
N HIS A 96 -10.33 4.68 0.09
CA HIS A 96 -10.24 3.22 0.04
C HIS A 96 -9.95 2.77 -1.40
N ALA A 97 -8.79 3.18 -1.89
CA ALA A 97 -8.25 2.71 -3.17
C ALA A 97 -7.09 1.74 -2.93
N HIS A 98 -7.05 0.64 -3.68
CA HIS A 98 -5.97 -0.33 -3.60
C HIS A 98 -4.93 -0.09 -4.70
N TYR A 99 -3.66 -0.12 -4.29
CA TYR A 99 -2.53 -0.18 -5.22
C TYR A 99 -1.86 -1.54 -5.07
N ALA A 100 -1.74 -2.26 -6.19
CA ALA A 100 -1.11 -3.56 -6.25
C ALA A 100 -0.23 -3.60 -7.51
N PRO A 101 1.05 -3.21 -7.38
CA PRO A 101 1.96 -3.26 -8.51
C PRO A 101 2.21 -4.70 -8.92
N LYS A 102 2.51 -4.92 -10.20
CA LYS A 102 2.65 -6.27 -10.77
C LYS A 102 3.67 -7.14 -10.02
N TRP A 103 4.81 -6.57 -9.63
CA TRP A 103 5.83 -7.30 -8.87
C TRP A 103 5.30 -7.80 -7.52
N TYR A 104 4.38 -7.07 -6.90
CA TYR A 104 3.75 -7.43 -5.64
C TYR A 104 2.67 -8.50 -5.85
N SER A 105 1.84 -8.38 -6.89
CA SER A 105 0.87 -9.41 -7.28
C SER A 105 1.57 -10.74 -7.62
N ASN A 106 2.72 -10.67 -8.29
CA ASN A 106 3.59 -11.83 -8.55
C ASN A 106 4.15 -12.43 -7.25
N ALA A 107 4.63 -11.61 -6.31
CA ALA A 107 5.10 -12.08 -5.01
C ALA A 107 3.97 -12.75 -4.20
N ARG A 108 2.73 -12.27 -4.35
CA ARG A 108 1.51 -12.85 -3.76
C ARG A 108 0.97 -14.07 -4.47
N GLN A 109 1.41 -14.31 -5.71
CA GLN A 109 0.87 -15.33 -6.60
C GLN A 109 -0.64 -15.15 -6.85
N ASP A 110 -1.08 -13.90 -7.05
CA ASP A 110 -2.45 -13.58 -7.42
C ASP A 110 -2.51 -12.72 -8.70
N SER A 111 -3.74 -12.47 -9.19
CA SER A 111 -4.00 -11.68 -10.39
C SER A 111 -4.52 -10.27 -10.08
N THR A 112 -4.24 -9.76 -8.87
CA THR A 112 -4.68 -8.42 -8.46
C THR A 112 -3.66 -7.39 -8.91
N GLU A 113 -3.60 -7.10 -10.21
CA GLU A 113 -2.70 -6.09 -10.78
C GLU A 113 -3.46 -4.75 -10.94
N TRP A 114 -2.79 -3.66 -10.58
CA TRP A 114 -3.30 -2.30 -10.76
C TRP A 114 -2.75 -1.67 -12.05
N HIS A 115 -3.60 -0.96 -12.80
CA HIS A 115 -3.23 -0.26 -14.02
C HIS A 115 -3.62 1.23 -13.95
N LEU A 116 -2.70 2.12 -14.33
CA LEU A 116 -2.91 3.58 -14.23
C LEU A 116 -4.11 4.03 -15.07
N GLN A 117 -4.21 3.53 -16.30
CA GLN A 117 -5.28 3.92 -17.21
C GLN A 117 -6.64 3.57 -16.64
N GLU A 118 -6.83 2.32 -16.24
CA GLU A 118 -8.11 1.83 -15.71
C GLU A 118 -8.51 2.59 -14.45
N HIS A 119 -7.55 2.91 -13.57
CA HIS A 119 -7.80 3.68 -12.37
C HIS A 119 -8.19 5.13 -12.68
N LEU A 120 -7.48 5.80 -13.59
CA LEU A 120 -7.82 7.17 -13.99
C LEU A 120 -9.18 7.25 -14.71
N GLU A 121 -9.52 6.26 -15.52
CA GLU A 121 -10.84 6.14 -16.16
C GLU A 121 -11.94 5.92 -15.12
N LEU A 122 -11.71 5.05 -14.13
CA LEU A 122 -12.62 4.87 -12.99
C LEU A 122 -12.82 6.20 -12.25
N MET A 123 -11.73 6.90 -11.92
CA MET A 123 -11.83 8.18 -11.22
C MET A 123 -12.65 9.21 -12.02
N ALA A 124 -12.41 9.32 -13.32
CA ALA A 124 -13.14 10.26 -14.18
C ALA A 124 -14.64 9.90 -14.30
N ASN A 125 -14.96 8.61 -14.43
CA ASN A 125 -16.34 8.13 -14.55
C ASN A 125 -17.15 8.30 -13.26
N HIS A 126 -16.47 8.41 -12.11
CA HIS A 126 -17.09 8.50 -10.79
C HIS A 126 -16.87 9.86 -10.08
N SER A 127 -16.36 10.87 -10.79
CA SER A 127 -16.08 12.20 -10.21
C SER A 127 -15.18 12.15 -8.96
N ILE A 128 -14.15 11.30 -9.01
CA ILE A 128 -13.12 11.17 -7.97
C ILE A 128 -11.95 12.08 -8.34
N ALA A 129 -11.73 13.11 -7.54
CA ALA A 129 -10.60 14.02 -7.71
C ALA A 129 -9.29 13.32 -7.35
N LYS A 130 -9.28 12.62 -6.20
CA LYS A 130 -8.08 12.05 -5.60
C LYS A 130 -8.34 10.69 -4.97
N SER A 131 -7.44 9.73 -5.22
CA SER A 131 -7.43 8.42 -4.55
C SER A 131 -6.27 8.35 -3.57
N ILE A 132 -6.55 7.88 -2.36
CA ILE A 132 -5.55 7.61 -1.32
C ILE A 132 -5.33 6.10 -1.28
N PHE A 133 -4.16 5.68 -1.74
CA PHE A 133 -3.82 4.28 -1.88
C PHE A 133 -3.47 3.63 -0.54
N SER A 134 -3.87 2.38 -0.40
CA SER A 134 -3.39 1.44 0.61
C SER A 134 -3.19 0.07 -0.05
N VAL A 135 -2.37 -0.78 0.57
CA VAL A 135 -2.13 -2.14 0.08
C VAL A 135 -2.89 -3.12 0.97
N PRO A 136 -3.85 -3.89 0.43
CA PRO A 136 -4.61 -4.85 1.23
C PRO A 136 -3.72 -6.04 1.59
N ASN A 137 -3.65 -6.41 2.87
CA ASN A 137 -2.86 -7.54 3.38
C ASN A 137 -1.35 -7.50 3.00
N PRO A 138 -0.56 -6.57 3.58
CA PRO A 138 0.84 -6.42 3.22
C PRO A 138 1.75 -7.55 3.72
N ASN A 139 1.35 -8.31 4.75
CA ASN A 139 2.17 -9.40 5.26
C ASN A 139 1.98 -10.68 4.43
N ILE A 140 2.68 -10.76 3.31
CA ILE A 140 2.61 -11.89 2.37
C ILE A 140 3.65 -12.98 2.68
N PHE A 141 4.50 -12.78 3.69
CA PHE A 141 5.54 -13.71 4.13
C PHE A 141 5.49 -13.97 5.65
N PRO A 142 4.47 -14.70 6.15
CA PRO A 142 4.33 -14.96 7.58
C PRO A 142 5.59 -15.61 8.17
N GLY A 143 6.11 -15.04 9.25
CA GLY A 143 7.32 -15.50 9.94
C GLY A 143 8.67 -15.10 9.31
N ASP A 144 8.70 -14.50 8.11
CA ASP A 144 9.93 -13.96 7.52
C ASP A 144 9.99 -12.45 7.69
N LYS A 145 10.58 -12.04 8.81
CA LYS A 145 10.76 -10.63 9.15
C LYS A 145 11.44 -9.83 8.04
N GLY A 146 12.49 -10.37 7.43
CA GLY A 146 13.27 -9.62 6.45
C GLY A 146 12.46 -9.36 5.19
N ALA A 147 11.74 -10.37 4.70
CA ALA A 147 10.89 -10.25 3.53
C ALA A 147 9.71 -9.28 3.79
N THR A 148 9.07 -9.35 4.97
CA THR A 148 7.98 -8.44 5.36
C THR A 148 8.43 -6.98 5.39
N LEU A 149 9.63 -6.71 5.93
CA LEU A 149 10.21 -5.36 5.94
C LEU A 149 10.53 -4.87 4.52
N ALA A 150 11.12 -5.73 3.69
CA ALA A 150 11.50 -5.41 2.32
C ALA A 150 10.28 -5.06 1.45
N VAL A 151 9.20 -5.85 1.53
CA VAL A 151 7.95 -5.57 0.81
C VAL A 151 7.33 -4.27 1.28
N ALA A 152 7.24 -4.02 2.58
CA ALA A 152 6.67 -2.79 3.11
C ALA A 152 7.41 -1.55 2.60
N ARG A 153 8.75 -1.56 2.66
CA ARG A 153 9.60 -0.47 2.15
C ARG A 153 9.38 -0.23 0.66
N LEU A 154 9.37 -1.29 -0.15
CA LEU A 154 9.20 -1.18 -1.60
C LEU A 154 7.80 -0.69 -2.00
N LEU A 155 6.75 -1.14 -1.30
CA LEU A 155 5.39 -0.63 -1.52
C LEU A 155 5.28 0.85 -1.16
N ASN A 156 5.86 1.26 -0.04
CA ASN A 156 5.86 2.66 0.40
C ASN A 156 6.61 3.56 -0.59
N GLU A 157 7.79 3.16 -1.05
CA GLU A 157 8.57 3.89 -2.05
C GLU A 157 7.85 3.95 -3.41
N ASN A 158 7.21 2.86 -3.84
CA ASN A 158 6.41 2.86 -5.09
C ASN A 158 5.23 3.81 -5.01
N MET A 159 4.40 3.71 -3.97
CA MET A 159 3.25 4.60 -3.77
C MET A 159 3.69 6.06 -3.64
N ALA A 160 4.84 6.33 -3.00
CA ALA A 160 5.40 7.66 -2.90
C ALA A 160 5.86 8.20 -4.26
N ALA A 161 6.54 7.39 -5.07
CA ALA A 161 6.97 7.77 -6.42
C ALA A 161 5.75 8.05 -7.32
N LEU A 162 4.75 7.16 -7.33
CA LEU A 162 3.50 7.35 -8.07
C LEU A 162 2.74 8.60 -7.61
N SER A 163 2.63 8.81 -6.30
CA SER A 163 1.97 10.01 -5.74
C SER A 163 2.71 11.29 -6.10
N LYS A 164 4.04 11.27 -6.17
CA LYS A 164 4.84 12.42 -6.63
C LYS A 164 4.71 12.68 -8.14
N ALA A 165 4.53 11.61 -8.94
CA ALA A 165 4.30 11.73 -10.38
C ALA A 165 2.95 12.38 -10.70
N LEU A 166 1.93 12.13 -9.88
CA LEU A 166 0.55 12.63 -10.06
C LEU A 166 -0.04 13.18 -8.74
N PRO A 167 0.52 14.26 -8.18
CA PRO A 167 0.24 14.71 -6.80
C PRO A 167 -1.19 15.20 -6.59
N ASP A 168 -1.84 15.70 -7.65
CA ASP A 168 -3.24 16.13 -7.58
C ASP A 168 -4.21 14.94 -7.62
N ARG A 169 -3.77 13.79 -8.13
CA ARG A 169 -4.61 12.59 -8.31
C ARG A 169 -4.40 11.53 -7.24
N PHE A 170 -3.19 11.42 -6.70
CA PHE A 170 -2.83 10.33 -5.79
C PHE A 170 -2.20 10.79 -4.48
N GLY A 171 -2.48 10.02 -3.45
CA GLY A 171 -1.79 10.02 -2.16
C GLY A 171 -1.76 8.59 -1.63
N PHE A 172 -1.20 8.37 -0.45
CA PHE A 172 -1.13 7.02 0.11
C PHE A 172 -1.08 6.99 1.63
N PHE A 173 -1.54 5.88 2.19
CA PHE A 173 -1.28 5.45 3.55
C PHE A 173 -0.11 4.46 3.54
N ALA A 174 0.82 4.64 4.47
CA ALA A 174 2.00 3.80 4.57
C ALA A 174 1.63 2.37 4.99
N THR A 175 2.23 1.41 4.30
CA THR A 175 2.25 -0.01 4.66
C THR A 175 3.20 -0.24 5.83
N ASN A 176 2.78 -1.06 6.80
CA ASN A 176 3.56 -1.34 8.00
C ASN A 176 3.93 -2.83 8.10
N PRO A 177 5.19 -3.15 8.44
CA PRO A 177 5.66 -4.53 8.60
C PRO A 177 5.29 -5.14 9.97
N LEU A 178 4.06 -4.93 10.44
CA LEU A 178 3.60 -5.60 11.66
C LEU A 178 3.50 -7.12 11.39
N PRO A 179 3.82 -7.99 12.39
CA PRO A 179 3.87 -7.69 13.83
C PRO A 179 5.24 -7.19 14.37
N HIS A 180 6.18 -6.79 13.51
CA HIS A 180 7.51 -6.33 13.93
C HIS A 180 7.54 -4.88 14.43
N VAL A 181 6.91 -4.63 15.59
CA VAL A 181 6.66 -3.30 16.20
C VAL A 181 7.75 -2.25 15.99
N ASN A 182 8.99 -2.50 16.42
CA ASN A 182 10.07 -1.50 16.31
C ASN A 182 10.37 -1.15 14.84
N ALA A 183 10.39 -2.15 13.96
CA ALA A 183 10.59 -1.91 12.53
C ALA A 183 9.38 -1.18 11.92
N SER A 184 8.17 -1.48 12.38
CA SER A 184 6.95 -0.78 11.96
C SER A 184 6.96 0.69 12.37
N ILE A 185 7.44 1.03 13.57
CA ILE A 185 7.59 2.42 14.02
C ILE A 185 8.61 3.14 13.13
N THR A 186 9.78 2.53 12.88
CA THR A 186 10.80 3.11 11.99
C THR A 186 10.24 3.34 10.59
N GLU A 187 9.56 2.35 10.01
CA GLU A 187 8.99 2.44 8.66
C GLU A 187 7.87 3.48 8.58
N ALA A 188 6.99 3.55 9.57
CA ALA A 188 5.94 4.56 9.63
C ALA A 188 6.53 5.97 9.70
N GLN A 189 7.50 6.21 10.58
CA GLN A 189 8.18 7.51 10.69
C GLN A 189 8.89 7.90 9.40
N TYR A 190 9.54 6.93 8.74
CA TYR A 190 10.15 7.13 7.44
C TYR A 190 9.12 7.54 6.39
N ALA A 191 8.02 6.79 6.25
CA ALA A 191 7.01 7.04 5.25
C ALA A 191 6.27 8.38 5.48
N LEU A 192 5.91 8.67 6.72
CA LEU A 192 5.23 9.92 7.10
C LEU A 192 6.15 11.13 6.92
N GLY A 193 7.39 11.06 7.42
CA GLY A 193 8.31 12.20 7.43
C GLY A 193 9.07 12.42 6.13
N SER A 194 9.40 11.36 5.40
CA SER A 194 10.30 11.44 4.22
C SER A 194 9.58 11.17 2.90
N LEU A 195 8.58 10.29 2.89
CA LEU A 195 7.89 9.90 1.66
C LEU A 195 6.61 10.70 1.39
N GLY A 196 6.04 11.34 2.41
CA GLY A 196 4.81 12.12 2.31
C GLY A 196 3.54 11.27 2.42
N ALA A 197 3.60 10.15 3.14
CA ALA A 197 2.41 9.39 3.48
C ALA A 197 1.43 10.24 4.29
N LEU A 198 0.13 10.09 4.04
CA LEU A 198 -0.92 10.85 4.73
C LEU A 198 -1.36 10.21 6.07
N GLY A 199 -0.84 9.02 6.35
CA GLY A 199 -1.19 8.19 7.50
C GLY A 199 -0.62 6.79 7.32
N VAL A 200 -1.10 5.84 8.10
CA VAL A 200 -0.70 4.44 8.07
C VAL A 200 -1.90 3.54 7.79
N ALA A 201 -1.71 2.49 7.01
CA ALA A 201 -2.70 1.43 6.79
C ALA A 201 -2.35 0.22 7.66
N LEU A 202 -3.36 -0.31 8.35
CA LEU A 202 -3.28 -1.51 9.19
C LEU A 202 -4.31 -2.54 8.73
N SER A 203 -3.95 -3.82 8.85
CA SER A 203 -4.88 -4.92 8.68
C SER A 203 -5.64 -5.19 9.99
N SER A 204 -6.79 -5.88 9.93
CA SER A 204 -7.53 -6.26 11.15
C SER A 204 -6.70 -7.10 12.12
N ASN A 205 -5.84 -7.96 11.58
CA ASN A 205 -4.83 -8.68 12.34
C ASN A 205 -3.49 -8.74 11.58
N HIS A 206 -2.41 -8.99 12.31
CA HIS A 206 -1.07 -9.23 11.79
C HIS A 206 -0.52 -10.52 12.38
N ASP A 207 -0.42 -11.57 11.55
CA ASP A 207 -0.06 -12.93 11.97
C ASP A 207 -0.92 -13.44 13.14
N GLY A 208 -2.23 -13.18 13.09
CA GLY A 208 -3.18 -13.59 14.14
C GLY A 208 -3.21 -12.70 15.38
N HIS A 209 -2.29 -11.74 15.51
CA HIS A 209 -2.38 -10.69 16.53
C HIS A 209 -3.33 -9.59 16.07
N TYR A 210 -4.43 -9.41 16.80
CA TYR A 210 -5.38 -8.32 16.55
C TYR A 210 -4.86 -7.01 17.13
N LEU A 211 -5.36 -5.88 16.61
CA LEU A 211 -4.87 -4.55 16.97
C LEU A 211 -5.03 -4.19 18.46
N GLY A 212 -5.93 -4.86 19.18
CA GLY A 212 -6.07 -4.72 20.64
C GLY A 212 -4.98 -5.42 21.46
N ASP A 213 -4.11 -6.23 20.84
CA ASP A 213 -3.00 -6.89 21.52
C ASP A 213 -2.00 -5.85 22.05
N ARG A 214 -1.58 -6.00 23.30
CA ARG A 214 -0.61 -5.11 23.97
C ARG A 214 0.74 -5.10 23.30
N LEU A 215 1.07 -6.13 22.52
CA LEU A 215 2.20 -6.13 21.62
C LEU A 215 2.27 -4.83 20.80
N PHE A 216 1.13 -4.30 20.34
CA PHE A 216 1.07 -3.13 19.48
C PHE A 216 0.93 -1.80 20.23
N ALA A 217 0.83 -1.79 21.56
CA ALA A 217 0.74 -0.56 22.34
C ALA A 217 1.89 0.44 22.06
N PRO A 218 3.16 0.02 21.90
CA PRO A 218 4.24 0.95 21.53
C PRO A 218 4.08 1.53 20.13
N PHE A 219 3.51 0.77 19.19
CA PHE A 219 3.23 1.27 17.83
C PHE A 219 2.16 2.35 17.87
N PHE A 220 1.04 2.10 18.57
CA PHE A 220 -0.02 3.10 18.70
C PHE A 220 0.43 4.35 19.46
N ALA A 221 1.23 4.21 20.51
CA ALA A 221 1.82 5.36 21.20
C ALA A 221 2.67 6.23 20.25
N ALA A 222 3.51 5.60 19.41
CA ALA A 222 4.30 6.33 18.42
C ALA A 222 3.44 7.00 17.33
N MET A 223 2.32 6.38 16.94
CA MET A 223 1.38 6.97 15.98
C MET A 223 0.58 8.13 16.59
N ASP A 224 0.22 8.05 17.87
CA ASP A 224 -0.43 9.14 18.62
C ASP A 224 0.51 10.34 18.79
N ASP A 225 1.77 10.11 19.15
CA ASP A 225 2.80 11.15 19.23
C ASP A 225 3.00 11.89 17.90
N HIS A 226 2.83 11.17 16.78
CA HIS A 226 2.90 11.74 15.43
C HIS A 226 1.54 12.31 14.95
N GLN A 227 0.46 12.14 15.71
CA GLN A 227 -0.92 12.49 15.34
C GLN A 227 -1.34 11.89 13.98
N SER A 228 -0.92 10.65 13.73
CA SER A 228 -1.10 9.97 12.45
C SER A 228 -2.55 9.53 12.23
N ILE A 229 -3.01 9.62 10.97
CA ILE A 229 -4.23 8.94 10.53
C ILE A 229 -3.96 7.45 10.47
N ILE A 230 -4.87 6.64 11.03
CA ILE A 230 -4.85 5.17 10.91
C ILE A 230 -6.03 4.74 10.03
N PHE A 231 -5.73 4.18 8.87
CA PHE A 231 -6.69 3.52 7.99
C PHE A 231 -6.71 2.03 8.29
N LEU A 232 -7.89 1.49 8.60
CA LEU A 232 -8.07 0.10 8.97
C LEU A 232 -8.72 -0.68 7.83
N HIS A 233 -8.10 -1.78 7.43
CA HIS A 233 -8.59 -2.66 6.37
C HIS A 233 -8.81 -4.09 6.92
N PRO A 234 -9.94 -4.75 6.64
CA PRO A 234 -10.13 -6.15 7.02
C PRO A 234 -9.13 -7.07 6.30
N THR A 235 -8.73 -8.16 6.94
CA THR A 235 -7.99 -9.24 6.28
C THR A 235 -8.63 -10.60 6.64
N GLU A 236 -8.05 -11.70 6.15
CA GLU A 236 -8.48 -13.04 6.56
C GLU A 236 -8.35 -13.17 8.10
N PRO A 237 -9.40 -13.62 8.80
CA PRO A 237 -9.31 -13.93 10.22
C PRO A 237 -8.27 -15.03 10.46
N LEU A 238 -7.27 -14.75 11.29
CA LEU A 238 -6.22 -15.72 11.63
C LEU A 238 -6.19 -15.96 13.15
N LEU A 239 -5.90 -17.20 13.52
CA LEU A 239 -5.60 -17.59 14.90
C LEU A 239 -4.27 -18.34 14.95
N GLU A 240 -3.46 -18.06 15.96
CA GLU A 240 -2.30 -18.89 16.26
C GLU A 240 -2.70 -20.06 17.17
N VAL A 241 -2.52 -21.28 16.69
CA VAL A 241 -2.72 -22.51 17.46
C VAL A 241 -1.48 -23.37 17.37
N ASN A 242 -0.81 -23.63 18.50
CA ASN A 242 0.44 -24.40 18.56
C ASN A 242 1.51 -23.90 17.58
N ASN A 243 1.76 -22.58 17.56
CA ASN A 243 2.71 -21.92 16.65
C ASN A 243 2.41 -22.13 15.16
N THR A 244 1.14 -22.35 14.82
CA THR A 244 0.67 -22.43 13.44
C THR A 244 -0.48 -21.46 13.25
N LEU A 245 -0.42 -20.66 12.19
CA LEU A 245 -1.53 -19.80 11.79
C LEU A 245 -2.59 -20.64 11.09
N ILE A 246 -3.81 -20.60 11.62
CA ILE A 246 -4.99 -21.23 11.02
C ILE A 246 -6.00 -20.15 10.64
N LYS A 247 -6.70 -20.38 9.52
CA LYS A 247 -7.82 -19.53 9.13
C LYS A 247 -8.96 -19.72 10.11
N ALA A 248 -9.51 -18.62 10.59
CA ALA A 248 -10.55 -18.59 11.61
C ALA A 248 -11.89 -18.10 11.06
N ASN A 249 -12.03 -17.95 9.74
CA ASN A 249 -13.30 -17.61 9.10
C ASN A 249 -14.37 -18.68 9.43
N PRO A 250 -15.40 -18.33 10.24
CA PRO A 250 -16.43 -19.28 10.67
C PRO A 250 -17.47 -19.54 9.58
N THR A 251 -17.40 -18.82 8.44
CA THR A 251 -18.37 -18.90 7.36
C THR A 251 -17.81 -19.63 6.14
N THR A 252 -18.70 -20.19 5.32
CA THR A 252 -18.38 -20.70 3.99
C THR A 252 -18.56 -19.64 2.90
N HIS A 253 -18.95 -18.42 3.28
CA HIS A 253 -19.19 -17.32 2.37
C HIS A 253 -17.88 -16.68 1.93
N SER A 254 -17.91 -15.99 0.78
CA SER A 254 -16.77 -15.18 0.35
C SER A 254 -16.43 -14.16 1.45
N PRO A 255 -15.16 -14.04 1.87
CA PRO A 255 -14.76 -13.09 2.90
C PRO A 255 -15.20 -11.66 2.60
N VAL A 256 -15.13 -11.26 1.32
CA VAL A 256 -15.51 -9.92 0.85
C VAL A 256 -17.00 -9.61 1.04
N LEU A 257 -17.87 -10.62 1.00
CA LEU A 257 -19.33 -10.43 1.06
C LEU A 257 -19.92 -10.54 2.47
N ALA A 258 -19.16 -11.09 3.42
CA ALA A 258 -19.67 -11.34 4.78
C ALA A 258 -18.60 -11.05 5.83
N GLU A 259 -17.50 -11.82 5.81
CA GLU A 259 -16.53 -11.84 6.90
C GLU A 259 -15.84 -10.49 7.15
N PHE A 260 -15.50 -9.76 6.09
CA PHE A 260 -14.80 -8.47 6.21
C PHE A 260 -15.61 -7.38 6.93
N TYR A 261 -16.94 -7.48 6.93
CA TYR A 261 -17.79 -6.59 7.72
C TYR A 261 -17.74 -6.92 9.22
N PHE A 262 -17.65 -8.21 9.58
CA PHE A 262 -17.55 -8.64 10.97
C PHE A 262 -16.15 -8.39 11.53
N GLU A 263 -15.11 -8.65 10.76
CA GLU A 263 -13.70 -8.41 11.13
C GLU A 263 -13.42 -6.97 11.55
N THR A 264 -14.01 -5.99 10.85
CA THR A 264 -13.86 -4.58 11.22
C THR A 264 -14.72 -4.20 12.44
N GLY A 265 -15.86 -4.87 12.62
CA GLY A 265 -16.75 -4.67 13.78
C GLY A 265 -16.14 -5.17 15.10
N ASP A 266 -15.54 -6.36 15.09
CA ASP A 266 -14.99 -6.99 16.30
C ASP A 266 -13.80 -6.23 16.91
N LEU A 267 -13.08 -5.46 16.10
CA LEU A 267 -11.99 -4.59 16.56
C LEU A 267 -12.47 -3.46 17.49
N SER A 268 -13.69 -2.96 17.29
CA SER A 268 -14.25 -1.93 18.18
C SER A 268 -14.55 -2.48 19.57
N ALA A 269 -15.02 -3.73 19.65
CA ALA A 269 -15.34 -4.39 20.91
C ALA A 269 -14.10 -4.75 21.74
N ALA A 270 -12.96 -5.04 21.10
CA ALA A 270 -11.70 -5.30 21.79
C ALA A 270 -11.12 -4.06 22.52
N SER A 271 -11.54 -2.85 22.13
CA SER A 271 -11.08 -1.60 22.76
C SER A 271 -11.86 -1.21 24.02
N ASP A 272 -13.08 -1.70 24.20
CA ASP A 272 -13.98 -1.30 25.29
C ASP A 272 -13.58 -1.90 26.66
N ASP A 273 -12.86 -3.02 26.68
CA ASP A 273 -12.48 -3.71 27.92
C ASP A 273 -11.35 -2.98 28.71
N CYS A 274 -10.65 -2.04 28.07
CA CYS A 274 -9.58 -1.25 28.70
C CYS A 274 -10.08 0.02 29.41
N SER A 275 -11.36 0.37 29.30
CA SER A 275 -11.90 1.63 29.83
C SER A 275 -12.35 1.57 31.30
N SER A 276 -12.34 0.39 31.92
CA SER A 276 -12.91 0.18 33.26
C SER A 276 -11.91 0.15 34.43
N ASP A 277 -10.60 0.07 34.19
CA ASP A 277 -9.60 -0.09 35.26
C ASP A 277 -8.58 1.06 35.35
N VAL A 278 -9.08 2.25 35.70
CA VAL A 278 -8.24 3.39 36.08
C VAL A 278 -7.75 3.16 37.52
N GLY A 279 -6.63 2.45 37.70
CA GLY A 279 -6.05 2.35 39.05
C GLY A 279 -4.83 1.49 39.34
N GLN A 280 -4.32 0.66 38.43
CA GLN A 280 -3.19 -0.24 38.74
C GLN A 280 -2.14 -0.24 37.61
N PRO A 281 -0.92 0.27 37.83
CA PRO A 281 0.14 0.15 36.84
C PRO A 281 0.63 -1.30 36.81
N GLY A 282 0.52 -1.95 35.64
CA GLY A 282 1.06 -3.29 35.38
C GLY A 282 0.02 -4.42 35.28
N GLN A 283 -1.27 -4.11 35.27
CA GLN A 283 -2.33 -5.03 34.85
C GLN A 283 -3.30 -4.33 33.89
N CYS A 284 -2.76 -3.78 32.81
CA CYS A 284 -3.16 -4.33 31.54
C CYS A 284 -2.09 -5.36 31.30
#